data_AF-A0A4R3GRE3-F1
#
_entry.id   AF-A0A4R3GRE3-F1
#
_cell.length_a   1.000
_cell.length_b   1.000
_cell.length_c   1.000
_cell.angle_alpha   90.00
_cell.angle_beta   90.00
_cell.angle_gamma   90.00
#
_symmetry.space_group_name_H-M   'P 1'
#
loop_
_entity.id
_entity.type
_entity.pdbx_description
1 polymer ?
#
loop_
_entity_poly.entity_id
_entity_poly.type
_entity_poly.pdbx_seq_one_letter_code
_entity_poly.pdbx_strand_id
1 'polypeptide(L)'
;MTSPETSTSQPMTSAEDLRKRALELQLLEMERNERIKEREAKKHSEFVEDFFSKHVGETERAVIKRLVMKAAADGKYEALIYSFPSTFCTDSGRAINNNLPGWQKTLQGKAKELLELFEEVAKPQGYGLKAMIINFPDGMPGDVGFFLTWEPPVD
;
A
#
# COMPACT_ATOMS: atom_id res chain seq x y z
N MET A 1 -11.09 50.39 58.13
CA MET A 1 -11.40 48.96 58.02
C MET A 1 -10.74 48.47 56.75
N THR A 2 -9.62 47.77 56.87
CA THR A 2 -8.85 47.24 55.73
C THR A 2 -8.69 45.75 55.99
N SER A 3 -9.36 44.93 55.19
CA SER A 3 -9.21 43.46 55.21
C SER A 3 -8.02 43.07 54.33
N PRO A 4 -7.16 42.13 54.73
CA PRO A 4 -6.11 41.65 53.84
C PRO A 4 -6.67 40.54 52.94
N GLU A 5 -6.48 40.70 51.64
CA GLU A 5 -6.68 39.65 50.64
C GLU A 5 -5.57 38.61 50.79
N THR A 6 -5.91 37.42 51.28
CA THR A 6 -5.01 36.26 51.21
C THR A 6 -5.02 35.70 49.79
N SER A 7 -3.98 36.02 49.02
CA SER A 7 -3.66 35.37 47.76
C SER A 7 -3.23 33.92 48.04
N THR A 8 -4.09 32.96 47.69
CA THR A 8 -3.77 31.53 47.78
C THR A 8 -2.91 31.13 46.57
N SER A 9 -1.59 31.16 46.73
CA SER A 9 -0.67 30.54 45.77
C SER A 9 -0.87 29.03 45.81
N GLN A 10 -1.44 28.45 44.77
CA GLN A 10 -1.50 26.99 44.62
C GLN A 10 -0.06 26.43 44.53
N PRO A 11 0.25 25.31 45.21
CA PRO A 11 1.57 24.71 45.14
C PRO A 11 1.83 24.18 43.72
N MET A 12 3.00 24.52 43.17
CA MET A 12 3.45 24.00 41.87
C MET A 12 3.80 22.51 41.99
N THR A 13 3.42 21.71 41.00
CA THR A 13 3.77 20.29 40.90
C THR A 13 5.29 20.10 41.01
N SER A 14 5.72 19.10 41.78
CA SER A 14 7.15 18.86 41.98
C SER A 14 7.84 18.40 40.69
N ALA A 15 9.13 18.69 40.55
CA ALA A 15 9.92 18.20 39.43
C ALA A 15 10.01 16.66 39.39
N GLU A 16 9.89 15.98 40.52
CA GLU A 16 9.85 14.51 40.58
C GLU A 16 8.55 13.97 39.98
N ASP A 17 7.41 14.55 40.33
CA ASP A 17 6.11 14.14 39.80
C ASP A 17 6.00 14.41 38.30
N LEU A 18 6.58 15.54 37.83
CA LEU A 18 6.68 15.82 36.40
C LEU A 18 7.52 14.76 35.65
N ARG A 19 8.63 14.29 36.24
CA ARG A 19 9.45 13.22 35.64
C ARG A 19 8.72 11.87 35.62
N LYS A 20 8.03 11.51 36.71
CA LYS A 20 7.20 10.28 36.77
C LYS A 20 6.13 10.30 35.69
N ARG A 21 5.38 11.40 35.58
CA ARG A 21 4.35 11.56 34.55
C ARG A 21 4.92 11.53 33.12
N ALA A 22 6.09 12.13 32.90
CA ALA A 22 6.76 12.06 31.60
C ALA A 22 7.14 10.62 31.23
N LEU A 23 7.66 9.85 32.19
CA LEU A 23 7.99 8.44 31.99
C LEU A 23 6.74 7.60 31.70
N GLU A 24 5.65 7.80 32.43
CA GLU A 24 4.37 7.12 32.18
C GLU A 24 3.84 7.38 30.76
N LEU A 25 3.88 8.64 30.30
CA LEU A 25 3.47 8.99 28.94
C LEU A 25 4.36 8.35 27.88
N GLN A 26 5.68 8.29 28.11
CA GLN A 26 6.61 7.61 27.20
C GLN A 26 6.33 6.11 27.11
N LEU A 27 6.07 5.43 28.24
CA LEU A 27 5.71 4.02 28.25
C LEU A 27 4.41 3.76 27.48
N LEU A 28 3.38 4.59 27.69
CA LEU A 28 2.10 4.48 26.96
C LEU A 28 2.28 4.69 25.44
N GLU A 29 3.14 5.62 25.03
CA GLU A 29 3.46 5.84 23.62
C GLU A 29 4.24 4.66 23.03
N MET A 30 5.19 4.09 23.76
CA MET A 30 5.91 2.88 23.35
C MET A 30 4.94 1.72 23.13
N GLU A 31 4.05 1.42 24.08
CA GLU A 31 3.04 0.37 23.95
C GLU A 31 2.07 0.61 22.78
N ARG A 32 1.71 1.87 22.51
CA ARG A 32 0.89 2.22 21.33
C ARG A 32 1.65 1.91 20.04
N ASN A 33 2.91 2.32 19.97
CA ASN A 33 3.75 2.13 18.78
C ASN A 33 4.05 0.64 18.54
N GLU A 34 4.26 -0.14 19.59
CA GLU A 34 4.41 -1.61 19.51
C GLU A 34 3.14 -2.27 18.94
N ARG A 35 1.96 -1.92 19.45
CA ARG A 35 0.68 -2.44 18.92
C ARG A 35 0.43 -2.08 17.45
N ILE A 36 0.86 -0.89 17.02
CA ILE A 36 0.79 -0.49 15.62
C ILE A 36 1.72 -1.37 14.77
N LYS A 37 2.99 -1.52 15.18
CA LYS A 37 3.98 -2.36 14.50
C LYS A 37 3.54 -3.81 14.40
N GLU A 38 2.99 -4.39 15.46
CA GLU A 38 2.46 -5.75 15.46
C GLU A 38 1.32 -5.92 14.46
N ARG A 39 0.39 -4.96 14.42
CA ARG A 39 -0.73 -4.98 13.47
C ARG A 39 -0.24 -4.86 12.03
N GLU A 40 0.73 -4.01 11.78
CA GLU A 40 1.35 -3.84 10.46
C GLU A 40 2.08 -5.10 10.03
N ALA A 41 2.88 -5.70 10.91
CA ALA A 41 3.58 -6.96 10.67
C ALA A 41 2.60 -8.10 10.37
N LYS A 42 1.50 -8.19 11.13
CA LYS A 42 0.44 -9.18 10.88
C LYS A 42 -0.21 -8.99 9.51
N LYS A 43 -0.64 -7.76 9.19
CA LYS A 43 -1.21 -7.45 7.87
C LYS A 43 -0.24 -7.75 6.73
N HIS A 44 1.05 -7.43 6.92
CA HIS A 44 2.09 -7.71 5.96
C HIS A 44 2.24 -9.22 5.74
N SER A 45 2.31 -10.00 6.81
CA SER A 45 2.39 -11.46 6.73
C SER A 45 1.17 -12.08 6.03
N GLU A 46 -0.04 -11.62 6.36
CA GLU A 46 -1.28 -12.08 5.71
C GLU A 46 -1.29 -11.75 4.22
N PHE A 47 -0.78 -10.57 3.85
CA PHE A 47 -0.68 -10.17 2.45
C PHE A 47 0.37 -11.00 1.68
N VAL A 48 1.53 -11.26 2.28
CA VAL A 48 2.57 -12.13 1.67
C VAL A 48 1.98 -13.52 1.41
N GLU A 49 1.32 -14.12 2.41
CA GLU A 49 0.70 -15.43 2.27
C GLU A 49 -0.40 -15.44 1.20
N ASP A 50 -1.29 -14.46 1.21
CA ASP A 50 -2.33 -14.30 0.20
C ASP A 50 -1.74 -14.17 -1.21
N PHE A 51 -0.67 -13.39 -1.38
CA PHE A 51 -0.04 -13.14 -2.66
C PHE A 51 0.62 -14.38 -3.27
N PHE A 52 1.30 -15.20 -2.46
CA PHE A 52 2.07 -16.34 -2.97
C PHE A 52 1.31 -17.67 -2.95
N SER A 53 0.33 -17.83 -2.04
CA SER A 53 -0.31 -19.13 -1.81
C SER A 53 -1.74 -19.21 -2.32
N LYS A 54 -2.39 -18.08 -2.63
CA LYS A 54 -3.80 -18.07 -3.06
C LYS A 54 -3.94 -17.59 -4.51
N HIS A 55 -4.93 -18.18 -5.18
CA HIS A 55 -5.27 -17.82 -6.55
C HIS A 55 -6.15 -16.56 -6.65
N VAL A 56 -6.17 -15.93 -7.82
CA VAL A 56 -7.08 -14.81 -8.14
C VAL A 56 -8.53 -15.30 -8.19
N GLY A 57 -9.33 -14.95 -7.17
CA GLY A 57 -10.71 -15.38 -7.03
C GLY A 57 -11.75 -14.46 -7.68
N GLU A 58 -13.02 -14.86 -7.58
CA GLU A 58 -14.17 -14.08 -8.09
C GLU A 58 -14.30 -12.70 -7.45
N THR A 59 -13.95 -12.58 -6.16
CA THR A 59 -13.98 -11.30 -5.47
C THR A 59 -13.00 -10.31 -6.07
N GLU A 60 -11.74 -10.71 -6.33
CA GLU A 60 -10.77 -9.84 -7.00
C GLU A 60 -11.24 -9.47 -8.41
N ARG A 61 -11.75 -10.44 -9.19
CA ARG A 61 -12.29 -10.20 -10.54
C ARG A 61 -13.43 -9.17 -10.53
N ALA A 62 -14.34 -9.26 -9.57
CA ALA A 62 -15.42 -8.29 -9.40
C ALA A 62 -14.90 -6.88 -9.06
N VAL A 63 -13.87 -6.79 -8.22
CA VAL A 63 -13.21 -5.51 -7.89
C VAL A 63 -12.55 -4.90 -9.13
N ILE A 64 -11.79 -5.69 -9.90
CA ILE A 64 -11.15 -5.26 -11.15
C ILE A 64 -12.20 -4.72 -12.12
N LYS A 65 -13.29 -5.47 -12.34
CA LYS A 65 -14.40 -5.05 -13.21
C LYS A 65 -14.97 -3.70 -12.77
N ARG A 66 -15.21 -3.52 -11.47
CA ARG A 66 -15.73 -2.25 -10.93
C ARG A 66 -14.75 -1.09 -11.16
N LEU A 67 -13.45 -1.31 -10.96
CA LEU A 67 -12.42 -0.28 -11.16
C LEU A 67 -12.35 0.16 -12.63
N VAL A 68 -12.36 -0.79 -13.57
CA VAL A 68 -12.36 -0.53 -15.01
C VAL A 68 -13.62 0.23 -15.42
N MET A 69 -14.80 -0.24 -15.01
CA MET A 69 -16.08 0.42 -15.34
C MET A 69 -16.14 1.85 -14.80
N LYS A 70 -15.63 2.08 -13.59
CA LYS A 70 -15.55 3.43 -13.01
C LYS A 70 -14.59 4.32 -13.81
N ALA A 71 -13.39 3.84 -14.11
CA ALA A 71 -12.42 4.62 -14.88
C ALA A 71 -12.93 4.97 -16.28
N ALA A 72 -13.62 4.04 -16.95
CA ALA A 72 -14.26 4.32 -18.24
C ALA A 72 -15.38 5.36 -18.11
N ALA A 73 -16.22 5.28 -17.07
CA ALA A 73 -17.25 6.29 -16.80
C ALA A 73 -16.66 7.68 -16.52
N ASP A 74 -15.46 7.73 -15.94
CA ASP A 74 -14.69 8.96 -15.69
C ASP A 74 -13.94 9.47 -16.94
N GLY A 75 -14.14 8.84 -18.11
CA GLY A 75 -13.51 9.23 -19.38
C GLY A 75 -12.03 8.86 -19.48
N LYS A 76 -11.53 7.96 -18.63
CA LYS A 76 -10.16 7.47 -18.67
C LYS A 76 -10.03 6.28 -19.63
N TYR A 77 -8.80 6.04 -20.09
CA TYR A 77 -8.45 4.90 -20.94
C TYR A 77 -7.57 3.86 -20.24
N GLU A 78 -7.37 4.01 -18.93
CA GLU A 78 -6.65 3.06 -18.11
C GLU A 78 -7.15 3.06 -16.65
N ALA A 79 -6.95 1.94 -15.96
CA ALA A 79 -7.25 1.78 -14.54
C ALA A 79 -6.16 0.97 -13.83
N LEU A 80 -5.72 1.46 -12.67
CA LEU A 80 -4.93 0.66 -11.72
C LEU A 80 -5.82 -0.44 -11.15
N ILE A 81 -5.53 -1.70 -11.49
CA ILE A 81 -6.34 -2.86 -11.12
C ILE A 81 -5.73 -3.68 -9.98
N TYR A 82 -4.42 -3.57 -9.77
CA TYR A 82 -3.71 -4.30 -8.73
C TYR A 82 -2.39 -3.60 -8.38
N SER A 83 -1.97 -3.70 -7.12
CA SER A 83 -0.67 -3.19 -6.67
C SER A 83 -0.02 -4.15 -5.69
N PHE A 84 1.30 -4.28 -5.77
CA PHE A 84 2.07 -5.16 -4.88
C PHE A 84 3.52 -4.66 -4.73
N PRO A 85 4.25 -5.03 -3.66
CA PRO A 85 5.64 -4.64 -3.47
C PRO A 85 6.54 -5.12 -4.61
N SER A 86 7.37 -4.25 -5.17
CA SER A 86 8.34 -4.60 -6.21
C SER A 86 9.30 -5.71 -5.77
N THR A 87 9.57 -5.81 -4.46
CA THR A 87 10.37 -6.87 -3.85
C THR A 87 9.79 -8.27 -4.05
N PHE A 88 8.53 -8.41 -4.46
CA PHE A 88 7.92 -9.70 -4.79
C PHE A 88 8.22 -10.16 -6.21
N CYS A 89 8.76 -9.30 -7.07
CA CYS A 89 9.39 -9.73 -8.32
C CYS A 89 10.73 -10.42 -8.02
N THR A 90 11.13 -11.42 -8.83
CA THR A 90 12.42 -12.13 -8.68
C THR A 90 13.64 -11.20 -8.81
N ASP A 91 13.44 -10.02 -9.39
CA ASP A 91 14.46 -9.02 -9.65
C ASP A 91 14.22 -7.70 -8.91
N SER A 92 13.34 -7.74 -7.90
CA SER A 92 12.92 -6.59 -7.08
C SER A 92 12.38 -5.40 -7.91
N GLY A 93 11.69 -5.70 -9.01
CA GLY A 93 11.03 -4.72 -9.87
C GLY A 93 11.98 -3.95 -10.79
N ARG A 94 13.26 -4.34 -10.87
CA ARG A 94 14.25 -3.67 -11.73
C ARG A 94 13.83 -3.66 -13.19
N ALA A 95 13.33 -4.77 -13.72
CA ALA A 95 12.90 -4.87 -15.11
C ALA A 95 11.72 -3.95 -15.41
N ILE A 96 10.74 -3.88 -14.51
CA ILE A 96 9.59 -2.98 -14.61
C ILE A 96 10.06 -1.52 -14.55
N ASN A 97 10.87 -1.16 -13.56
CA ASN A 97 11.37 0.21 -13.38
C ASN A 97 12.16 0.74 -14.59
N ASN A 98 12.86 -0.14 -15.32
CA ASN A 98 13.67 0.22 -16.48
C ASN A 98 12.98 -0.08 -17.82
N ASN A 99 11.68 -0.42 -17.82
CA ASN A 99 10.91 -0.80 -19.02
C ASN A 99 11.61 -1.89 -19.87
N LEU A 100 12.25 -2.86 -19.21
CA LEU A 100 12.98 -3.91 -19.91
C LEU A 100 12.02 -4.90 -20.58
N PRO A 101 12.30 -5.34 -21.83
CA PRO A 101 11.58 -6.45 -22.43
C PRO A 101 11.68 -7.70 -21.57
N GLY A 102 10.56 -8.42 -21.41
CA GLY A 102 10.52 -9.66 -20.65
C GLY A 102 10.38 -9.50 -19.13
N TRP A 103 10.07 -8.29 -18.63
CA TRP A 103 9.71 -8.06 -17.22
C TRP A 103 8.64 -9.02 -16.70
N GLN A 104 7.76 -9.52 -17.58
CA GLN A 104 6.77 -10.54 -17.29
C GLN A 104 7.36 -11.79 -16.61
N LYS A 105 8.60 -12.14 -16.94
CA LYS A 105 9.31 -13.30 -16.39
C LYS A 105 9.73 -13.12 -14.93
N THR A 106 9.69 -11.89 -14.41
CA THR A 106 10.06 -11.62 -13.01
C THR A 106 8.87 -11.69 -12.07
N LEU A 107 7.65 -11.80 -12.61
CA LEU A 107 6.42 -11.92 -11.84
C LEU A 107 6.30 -13.28 -11.14
N GLN A 108 5.72 -13.24 -9.95
CA GLN A 108 5.46 -14.40 -9.09
C GLN A 108 4.06 -14.26 -8.46
N GLY A 109 3.56 -15.35 -7.86
CA GLY A 109 2.29 -15.36 -7.14
C GLY A 109 1.12 -14.80 -7.95
N LYS A 110 0.21 -14.07 -7.29
CA LYS A 110 -0.96 -13.44 -7.91
C LYS A 110 -0.62 -12.49 -9.06
N ALA A 111 0.53 -11.83 -9.04
CA ALA A 111 0.92 -10.96 -10.15
C ALA A 111 1.16 -11.75 -11.45
N LYS A 112 1.75 -12.95 -11.35
CA LYS A 112 1.92 -13.84 -12.50
C LYS A 112 0.58 -14.36 -13.00
N GLU A 113 -0.30 -14.78 -12.09
CA GLU A 113 -1.65 -15.25 -12.46
C GLU A 113 -2.50 -14.16 -13.12
N LEU A 114 -2.41 -12.92 -12.65
CA LEU A 114 -3.10 -11.78 -13.27
C LEU A 114 -2.60 -11.52 -14.70
N LEU A 115 -1.30 -11.69 -14.95
CA LEU A 115 -0.76 -11.61 -16.31
C LEU A 115 -1.33 -12.73 -17.19
N GLU A 116 -1.34 -13.98 -16.71
CA GLU A 116 -1.87 -15.13 -17.45
C GLU A 116 -3.36 -14.93 -17.75
N LEU A 117 -4.15 -14.50 -16.77
CA LEU A 117 -5.56 -14.17 -16.94
C LEU A 117 -5.77 -13.03 -17.94
N PHE A 118 -4.93 -12.00 -17.89
CA PHE A 118 -4.96 -10.91 -18.87
C PHE A 118 -4.73 -11.45 -20.28
N GLU A 119 -3.71 -12.28 -20.48
CA GLU A 119 -3.37 -12.86 -21.79
C GLU A 119 -4.49 -13.74 -22.35
N GLU A 120 -5.15 -14.52 -21.50
CA GLU A 120 -6.25 -15.41 -21.88
C GLU A 120 -7.54 -14.66 -22.19
N VAL A 121 -7.92 -13.69 -21.34
CA VAL A 121 -9.29 -13.14 -21.36
C VAL A 121 -9.34 -11.71 -21.88
N ALA A 122 -8.44 -10.83 -21.42
CA ALA A 122 -8.55 -9.40 -21.68
C ALA A 122 -7.84 -9.00 -22.98
N LYS A 123 -6.64 -9.54 -23.23
CA LYS A 123 -5.85 -9.23 -24.42
C LYS A 123 -6.60 -9.51 -25.74
N PRO A 124 -7.33 -10.63 -25.90
CA PRO A 124 -8.10 -10.87 -27.12
C PRO A 124 -9.25 -9.88 -27.34
N GLN A 125 -9.69 -9.17 -26.29
CA GLN A 125 -10.73 -8.14 -26.35
C GLN A 125 -10.16 -6.73 -26.62
N GLY A 126 -8.85 -6.61 -26.89
CA GLY A 126 -8.19 -5.34 -27.19
C GLY A 126 -7.67 -4.59 -25.98
N TYR A 127 -7.67 -5.18 -24.78
CA TYR A 127 -7.03 -4.55 -23.63
C TYR A 127 -5.51 -4.65 -23.71
N GLY A 128 -4.83 -3.62 -23.20
CA GLY A 128 -3.41 -3.65 -22.85
C GLY A 128 -3.20 -3.86 -21.35
N LEU A 129 -2.02 -4.34 -20.98
CA LEU A 129 -1.55 -4.41 -19.59
C LEU A 129 -0.21 -3.66 -19.49
N LYS A 130 -0.19 -2.62 -18.66
CA LYS A 130 1.02 -1.87 -18.30
C LYS A 130 1.40 -2.20 -16.86
N ALA A 131 2.70 -2.27 -16.57
CA ALA A 131 3.23 -2.36 -15.22
C ALA A 131 4.20 -1.20 -14.98
N MET A 132 4.11 -0.54 -13.83
CA MET A 132 4.99 0.58 -13.48
C MET A 132 5.25 0.65 -11.98
N ILE A 133 6.38 1.24 -11.58
CA ILE A 133 6.62 1.59 -10.17
C ILE A 133 5.78 2.82 -9.84
N ILE A 134 4.92 2.72 -8.82
CA ILE A 134 3.96 3.78 -8.46
C ILE A 134 4.39 4.61 -7.25
N ASN A 135 5.42 4.18 -6.52
CA ASN A 135 6.02 4.95 -5.43
C ASN A 135 7.53 4.63 -5.26
N PHE A 136 8.25 5.56 -4.64
CA PHE A 136 9.71 5.47 -4.45
C PHE A 136 10.12 5.79 -3.00
N PRO A 137 9.77 4.96 -2.01
CA PRO A 137 10.22 5.14 -0.63
C PRO A 137 11.74 5.16 -0.56
N ASP A 138 12.30 6.17 0.11
CA ASP A 138 13.76 6.39 0.23
C ASP A 138 14.52 6.39 -1.10
N GLY A 139 13.84 6.76 -2.21
CA GLY A 139 14.42 6.78 -3.55
C GLY A 139 14.55 5.39 -4.22
N MET A 140 14.02 4.34 -3.59
CA MET A 140 14.05 2.97 -4.11
C MET A 140 12.68 2.54 -4.66
N PRO A 141 12.60 1.65 -5.67
CA PRO A 141 11.32 1.12 -6.14
C PRO A 141 10.50 0.53 -5.00
N GLY A 142 9.31 1.06 -4.75
CA GLY A 142 8.40 0.54 -3.74
C GLY A 142 7.39 -0.40 -4.38
N ASP A 143 6.17 0.05 -4.64
CA ASP A 143 5.12 -0.79 -5.21
C ASP A 143 5.10 -0.76 -6.75
N VAL A 144 4.79 -1.92 -7.33
CA VAL A 144 4.39 -2.08 -8.71
C VAL A 144 2.88 -1.91 -8.81
N GLY A 145 2.42 -1.12 -9.78
CA GLY A 145 1.02 -1.02 -10.18
C GLY A 145 0.79 -1.72 -11.53
N PHE A 146 -0.27 -2.51 -11.61
CA PHE A 146 -0.81 -3.08 -12.86
C PHE A 146 -1.98 -2.25 -13.36
N PHE A 147 -1.88 -1.83 -14.61
CA PHE A 147 -2.87 -1.00 -15.27
C PHE A 147 -3.45 -1.75 -16.47
N LEU A 148 -4.77 -1.97 -16.46
CA LEU A 148 -5.47 -2.35 -17.70
C LEU A 148 -5.73 -1.09 -18.52
N THR A 149 -5.49 -1.16 -19.82
CA THR A 149 -5.67 -0.05 -20.76
C THR A 149 -6.57 -0.44 -21.90
N TRP A 150 -7.32 0.52 -22.42
CA TRP A 150 -8.21 0.39 -23.60
C TRP A 150 -8.09 1.62 -24.49
N GLU A 151 -6.90 2.21 -24.55
CA GLU A 151 -6.56 3.24 -25.53
C GLU A 151 -6.72 2.65 -26.95
N PRO A 152 -7.28 3.43 -27.90
CA PRO A 152 -7.27 3.04 -29.30
C PRO A 152 -5.83 2.74 -29.76
N PRO A 153 -5.62 1.77 -30.66
CA PRO A 153 -4.33 1.60 -31.30
C PRO A 153 -3.86 2.93 -31.88
N VAL A 154 -2.60 3.28 -31.68
CA VAL A 154 -1.99 4.42 -32.35
C VAL A 154 -1.66 3.95 -33.76
N ASP A 155 -2.34 4.55 -34.76
CA ASP A 155 -2.05 4.36 -36.18
C ASP A 155 -0.66 4.89 -36.57
#